data_AF-A0A7K2TTY5-F1
#
_entry.id   AF-A0A7K2TTY5-F1
#
_cell.length_a   1.000
_cell.length_b   1.000
_cell.length_c   1.000
_cell.angle_alpha   90.00
_cell.angle_beta   90.00
_cell.angle_gamma   90.00
#
_symmetry.space_group_name_H-M   'P 1'
#
loop_
_entity.id
_entity.type
_entity.pdbx_description
1 polymer ?
#
loop_
_entity_poly.entity_id
_entity_poly.type
_entity_poly.pdbx_seq_one_letter_code
_entity_poly.pdbx_strand_id
1 'polypeptide(L)'
;MIIFGTRGYLQQLAVLTMVCGWCGNPAAHTLRKRVTKFTLFFVPLFPFSTKYATQCTFCAGERQIPKEEAERLLVQAQAGQDGNPYGTAPQQPGYAPGGGNPYQG
;
A
#
# COMPACT_ATOMS: atom_id res chain seq x y z
N MET A 1 6.80 8.58 5.33
CA MET A 1 6.52 9.65 4.34
C MET A 1 6.56 10.98 5.05
N ILE A 2 7.20 12.00 4.45
CA ILE A 2 7.25 13.35 5.03
C ILE A 2 6.28 14.24 4.24
N ILE A 3 5.36 14.90 4.94
CA ILE A 3 4.49 15.94 4.38
C ILE A 3 4.90 17.27 5.00
N PHE A 4 5.15 18.26 4.15
CA PHE A 4 5.51 19.61 4.60
C PHE A 4 4.63 20.66 3.95
N GLY A 5 4.52 21.82 4.61
CA GLY A 5 3.72 22.94 4.15
C GLY A 5 4.04 24.22 4.90
N THR A 6 3.41 25.32 4.49
CA THR A 6 3.48 26.58 5.23
C THR A 6 2.08 27.13 5.45
N ARG A 7 1.87 27.78 6.59
CA ARG A 7 0.60 28.44 6.92
C ARG A 7 0.85 29.89 7.28
N GLY A 8 0.27 30.78 6.49
CA GLY A 8 0.26 32.22 6.75
C GLY A 8 -0.81 32.61 7.77
N TYR A 9 -0.46 33.51 8.67
CA TYR A 9 -1.35 34.15 9.63
C TYR A 9 -1.21 35.66 9.47
N LEU A 10 -2.34 36.37 9.44
CA LEU A 10 -2.39 37.82 9.51
C LEU A 10 -3.02 38.23 10.83
N GLN A 11 -2.26 38.95 11.65
CA GLN A 11 -2.72 39.48 12.93
C GLN A 11 -2.80 40.99 12.83
N GLN A 12 -3.95 41.57 13.14
CA GLN A 12 -4.06 43.01 13.32
C GLN A 12 -3.60 43.36 14.73
N LEU A 13 -2.54 44.15 14.84
CA LEU A 13 -1.92 44.52 16.11
C LEU A 13 -2.55 45.78 16.70
N ALA A 14 -2.83 46.77 15.85
CA ALA A 14 -3.38 48.05 16.27
C ALA A 14 -4.06 48.75 15.08
N VAL A 15 -4.87 49.77 15.41
CA VAL A 15 -5.36 50.77 14.46
C VAL A 15 -4.90 52.13 14.96
N LEU A 16 -4.20 52.88 14.13
CA LEU A 16 -3.55 54.13 14.50
C LEU A 16 -3.97 55.22 13.51
N THR A 17 -4.28 56.42 13.99
CA THR A 17 -4.55 57.56 13.10
C THR A 17 -3.23 58.25 12.77
N MET A 18 -2.85 58.26 11.50
CA MET A 18 -1.61 58.85 11.01
C MET A 18 -1.89 59.57 9.68
N VAL A 19 -1.01 60.48 9.29
CA VAL A 19 -1.06 61.07 7.95
C VAL A 19 -0.61 60.02 6.94
N CYS A 20 -1.48 59.72 5.96
CA CYS A 20 -1.18 58.73 4.94
C CYS A 20 -0.03 59.22 4.04
N GLY A 21 1.05 58.45 3.93
CA GLY A 21 2.20 58.78 3.08
C GLY A 21 1.91 58.81 1.58
N TRP A 22 0.73 58.35 1.14
CA TRP A 22 0.31 58.40 -0.26
C TRP A 22 -0.60 59.59 -0.58
N CYS A 23 -1.61 59.87 0.26
CA CYS A 23 -2.62 60.90 -0.03
C CYS A 23 -2.56 62.12 0.89
N GLY A 24 -1.69 62.14 1.91
CA GLY A 24 -1.48 63.29 2.79
C GLY A 24 -2.61 63.56 3.80
N ASN A 25 -3.67 62.77 3.81
CA ASN A 25 -4.79 62.94 4.75
C ASN A 25 -4.58 62.13 6.04
N PRO A 26 -4.99 62.66 7.22
CA PRO A 26 -5.03 61.88 8.45
C PRO A 26 -6.08 60.78 8.33
N ALA A 27 -5.66 59.53 8.42
CA ALA A 27 -6.51 58.35 8.26
C ALA A 27 -6.16 57.26 9.29
N ALA A 28 -7.09 56.36 9.54
CA ALA A 28 -6.86 55.18 10.36
C ALA A 28 -6.09 54.12 9.55
N HIS A 29 -4.91 53.73 10.04
CA HIS A 29 -4.05 52.71 9.46
C HIS A 29 -4.02 51.47 10.37
N THR A 30 -4.29 50.30 9.80
CA THR A 30 -4.19 49.04 10.53
C THR A 30 -2.75 48.54 10.49
N LEU A 31 -2.11 48.41 11.65
CA LEU A 31 -0.83 47.74 11.77
C LEU A 31 -1.07 46.22 11.76
N ARG A 32 -0.60 45.52 10.73
CA ARG A 32 -0.77 44.07 10.59
C ARG A 32 0.57 43.35 10.60
N LYS A 33 0.66 42.27 11.36
CA LYS A 33 1.78 41.34 11.39
C LYS A 33 1.44 40.12 10.54
N ARG A 34 2.27 39.80 9.55
CA ARG A 34 2.20 38.55 8.81
C ARG A 34 3.18 37.55 9.41
N VAL A 35 2.70 36.37 9.79
CA VAL A 35 3.51 35.28 10.33
C VAL A 35 3.33 34.06 9.44
N THR A 36 4.41 33.52 8.91
CA THR A 36 4.39 32.25 8.17
C THR A 36 4.98 31.17 9.05
N LYS A 37 4.20 30.14 9.35
CA LYS A 37 4.66 28.98 10.13
C LYS A 37 4.92 27.81 9.18
N PHE A 38 6.09 27.18 9.31
CA PHE A 38 6.38 25.91 8.65
C PHE A 38 5.68 24.77 9.41
N THR A 39 5.10 23.84 8.67
CA THR A 39 4.43 22.66 9.23
C THR A 39 5.07 21.40 8.67
N LEU A 40 5.41 20.45 9.54
CA LEU A 40 6.04 19.18 9.19
C LEU A 40 5.27 18.03 9.86
N PHE A 41 4.83 17.06 9.07
CA PHE A 41 4.18 15.84 9.55
C PHE A 41 4.97 14.62 9.11
N PHE A 42 5.29 13.75 10.07
CA PHE A 42 5.90 12.45 9.81
C PHE A 42 4.81 11.37 9.87
N VAL A 43 4.44 10.83 8.71
CA VAL A 43 3.44 9.76 8.60
C VAL A 43 4.16 8.42 8.41
N PRO A 44 4.15 7.52 9.40
CA PRO A 44 4.66 6.16 9.25
C PRO A 44 3.68 5.35 8.40
N LEU A 45 4.12 4.91 7.22
CA LEU A 45 3.36 4.01 6.33
C LEU A 45 3.98 2.61 6.25
N PHE A 46 4.83 2.25 7.21
CA PHE A 46 5.42 0.91 7.20
C PHE A 46 4.35 -0.12 7.65
N PRO A 47 4.25 -1.27 6.98
CA PRO A 47 3.34 -2.34 7.39
C PRO A 47 3.79 -2.89 8.75
N PHE A 48 2.86 -2.98 9.71
CA PHE A 48 3.15 -3.47 11.06
C PHE A 48 3.06 -5.00 11.17
N SER A 49 2.24 -5.64 10.34
CA SER A 49 2.06 -7.08 10.32
C SER A 49 1.68 -7.56 8.93
N THR A 50 2.23 -8.71 8.53
CA THR A 50 1.85 -9.42 7.31
C THR A 50 1.29 -10.78 7.70
N LYS A 51 0.08 -11.08 7.22
CA LYS A 51 -0.57 -12.39 7.39
C LYS A 51 -0.94 -12.92 6.02
N TYR A 52 -0.85 -14.24 5.86
CA TYR A 52 -1.20 -14.92 4.63
C TYR A 52 -2.47 -15.73 4.85
N ALA A 53 -3.34 -15.77 3.84
CA ALA A 53 -4.55 -16.58 3.86
C ALA A 53 -4.87 -17.07 2.46
N THR A 54 -5.53 -18.22 2.37
CA THR A 54 -6.12 -18.73 1.14
C THR A 54 -7.63 -18.51 1.19
N GLN A 55 -8.23 -18.20 0.04
CA GLN A 55 -9.67 -17.97 -0.10
C GLN A 55 -10.22 -18.90 -1.18
N CYS A 56 -11.29 -19.64 -0.84
CA CYS A 56 -12.01 -20.46 -1.81
C CYS A 56 -12.87 -19.57 -2.71
N THR A 57 -12.70 -19.67 -4.02
CA THR A 57 -13.50 -18.88 -4.98
C THR A 57 -14.94 -19.36 -5.12
N PHE A 58 -15.27 -20.59 -4.70
CA PHE A 58 -16.63 -21.14 -4.78
C PHE A 58 -17.51 -20.70 -3.61
N CYS A 59 -17.01 -20.80 -2.38
CA CYS A 59 -17.79 -20.52 -1.17
C CYS A 59 -17.28 -19.32 -0.34
N ALA A 60 -16.22 -18.63 -0.79
CA ALA A 60 -15.56 -17.52 -0.08
C ALA A 60 -14.96 -17.87 1.30
N GLY A 61 -14.89 -19.16 1.65
CA GLY A 61 -14.23 -19.59 2.89
C GLY A 61 -12.74 -19.23 2.91
N GLU A 62 -12.28 -18.66 4.02
CA GLU A 62 -10.89 -18.24 4.21
C GLU A 62 -10.16 -19.06 5.28
N ARG A 63 -8.88 -19.33 5.04
CA ARG A 63 -7.98 -19.97 6.01
C ARG A 63 -6.66 -19.22 6.09
N GLN A 64 -6.26 -18.82 7.29
CA GLN A 64 -4.91 -18.29 7.51
C GLN A 64 -3.87 -19.40 7.39
N ILE A 65 -2.76 -19.08 6.73
CA ILE A 65 -1.64 -20.00 6.49
C ILE A 65 -0.32 -19.36 6.95
N PRO A 66 0.67 -20.16 7.36
CA PRO A 66 1.99 -19.67 7.69
C PRO A 66 2.73 -19.20 6.42
N LYS A 67 3.77 -18.38 6.62
CA LYS A 67 4.52 -17.75 5.52
C LYS A 67 5.19 -18.79 4.61
N GLU A 68 5.71 -19.87 5.19
CA GLU A 68 6.40 -20.93 4.46
C GLU A 68 5.46 -21.67 3.51
N GLU A 69 4.20 -21.85 3.93
CA GLU A 69 3.16 -22.46 3.08
C GLU A 69 2.77 -21.51 1.94
N ALA A 70 2.65 -20.21 2.23
CA ALA A 70 2.35 -19.20 1.21
C ALA A 70 3.45 -19.12 0.15
N GLU A 71 4.73 -19.17 0.55
CA GLU A 71 5.87 -19.18 -0.37
C GLU A 71 5.88 -20.42 -1.27
N ARG A 72 5.58 -21.60 -0.72
CA ARG A 72 5.47 -22.84 -1.52
C ARG A 72 4.35 -22.74 -2.56
N LEU A 73 3.20 -22.20 -2.17
CA LEU A 73 2.06 -22.01 -3.08
C LEU A 73 2.38 -21.00 -4.19
N LEU A 74 3.15 -19.94 -3.90
CA LEU A 74 3.61 -18.98 -4.90
C LEU A 74 4.53 -19.62 -5.94
N VAL A 75 5.50 -20.44 -5.50
CA VAL A 75 6.41 -21.16 -6.42
C VAL A 75 5.64 -22.14 -7.30
N GLN A 76 4.68 -22.88 -6.72
CA GLN A 76 3.82 -23.79 -7.48
C GLN A 76 2.98 -23.04 -8.54
N ALA A 77 2.44 -21.88 -8.20
CA ALA A 77 1.68 -21.05 -9.15
C ALA A 77 2.56 -20.55 -10.31
N GLN A 78 3.82 -20.20 -10.04
CA GLN A 78 4.77 -19.75 -11.06
C GLN A 78 5.24 -20.89 -11.97
N ALA A 79 5.51 -22.08 -11.41
CA ALA A 79 5.93 -23.24 -12.20
C ALA A 79 4.86 -23.70 -13.22
N GLY A 80 3.58 -23.39 -12.98
CA GLY A 80 2.50 -23.61 -13.95
C GLY A 80 2.39 -22.53 -15.04
N GLN A 81 3.06 -21.39 -14.89
CA GLN A 81 2.99 -20.23 -15.81
C GLN A 81 4.14 -20.17 -16.82
N ASP A 82 5.21 -20.94 -16.64
CA ASP A 82 6.40 -20.94 -17.51
C ASP A 82 6.16 -21.50 -18.93
N GLY A 83 4.91 -21.78 -19.31
CA GLY A 83 4.52 -22.04 -20.70
C GLY A 83 5.22 -23.23 -21.36
N ASN A 84 5.90 -24.08 -20.57
CA ASN A 84 6.59 -25.26 -21.08
C ASN A 84 5.65 -26.47 -20.96
N PRO A 85 5.03 -26.93 -22.08
CA PRO A 85 4.15 -28.10 -22.05
C PRO A 85 4.87 -29.42 -21.68
N TYR A 86 6.20 -29.39 -21.48
CA TYR A 86 7.03 -30.55 -21.15
C TYR A 86 7.90 -30.33 -19.89
N GLY A 87 7.45 -29.54 -18.91
CA GLY A 87 8.10 -29.47 -17.60
C GLY A 87 8.12 -30.86 -16.93
N THR A 88 9.32 -31.40 -16.73
CA THR A 88 9.60 -32.75 -16.23
C THR A 88 8.91 -33.03 -14.90
N ALA A 89 7.89 -33.89 -14.94
CA ALA A 89 7.40 -34.59 -13.78
C ALA A 89 8.52 -35.49 -13.22
N PRO A 90 8.78 -35.50 -11.90
CA PRO A 90 9.68 -36.49 -11.30
C PRO A 90 9.11 -37.89 -11.55
N GLN A 91 9.86 -38.72 -12.28
CA GLN A 91 9.53 -40.13 -12.49
C GLN A 91 9.45 -40.84 -11.13
N GLN A 92 8.24 -41.26 -10.75
CA GLN A 92 8.07 -42.24 -9.68
C GLN A 92 8.56 -43.61 -10.18
N PRO A 93 9.49 -44.26 -9.47
CA PRO A 93 9.93 -45.60 -9.82
C PRO A 93 8.88 -46.64 -9.37
N GLY A 94 8.34 -47.37 -10.34
CA GLY A 94 8.00 -48.79 -10.22
C GLY A 94 6.69 -49.18 -9.53
N TYR A 95 5.72 -49.64 -10.33
CA TYR A 95 4.99 -50.88 -10.07
C TYR A 95 4.30 -51.36 -11.36
N ALA A 96 4.67 -52.55 -11.84
CA ALA A 96 3.96 -53.22 -12.92
C ALA A 96 3.07 -54.31 -12.32
N PRO A 97 1.74 -54.27 -12.51
CA PRO A 97 0.91 -55.45 -12.35
C PRO A 97 0.61 -56.03 -13.72
N GLY A 98 1.23 -57.17 -14.02
CA GLY A 98 0.71 -58.10 -15.02
C GLY A 98 -0.62 -58.69 -14.55
N GLY A 99 -1.54 -58.91 -15.48
CA GLY A 99 -2.79 -59.62 -15.20
C GLY A 99 -3.71 -59.62 -16.42
N GLY A 100 -3.68 -60.71 -17.19
CA GLY A 100 -4.53 -60.92 -18.35
C GLY A 100 -6.01 -61.07 -17.98
N ASN A 101 -6.90 -60.66 -18.88
CA ASN A 101 -8.36 -60.74 -18.74
C ASN A 101 -8.90 -61.97 -19.49
N PRO A 102 -9.46 -63.00 -18.82
CA PRO A 102 -9.89 -64.23 -19.48
C PRO A 102 -11.39 -64.35 -19.81
N TYR A 103 -12.15 -63.25 -19.91
CA TYR A 103 -13.60 -63.33 -20.19
C TYR A 103 -14.04 -62.32 -21.27
N GLN A 104 -13.82 -62.65 -22.54
CA GLN A 104 -14.57 -62.07 -23.65
C GLN A 104 -15.00 -63.21 -24.59
N GLY A 105 -16.24 -63.67 -24.39
CA GLY A 105 -16.98 -64.61 -25.23
C GLY A 105 -18.44 -64.22 -25.23
#